data_AF-A0AAE3VVQ2-F1
#
_entry.id   AF-A0AAE3VVQ2-F1
#
_cell.length_a   1.000
_cell.length_b   1.000
_cell.length_c   1.000
_cell.angle_alpha   90.00
_cell.angle_beta   90.00
_cell.angle_gamma   90.00
#
_symmetry.space_group_name_H-M   'P 1'
#
loop_
_entity.id
_entity.type
_entity.pdbx_description
1 polymer ?
#
loop_
_entity_poly.entity_id
_entity_poly.type
_entity_poly.pdbx_seq_one_letter_code
_entity_poly.pdbx_strand_id
1 'polypeptide(L)' 'MLFRRTATAAVLAATAFLAVPGTPAQARACKIDHTCYWDYYADSTRTELVGGVNTLCDGTRISWGRRTGTFDFSESPC' A
#
# COMPACT_ATOMS: atom_id res chain seq x y z
N MET A 1 27.26 34.27 -15.39
CA MET A 1 26.26 33.87 -14.37
C MET A 1 25.17 32.93 -14.90
N LEU A 2 25.34 32.25 -16.04
CA LEU A 2 24.30 31.39 -16.64
C LEU A 2 24.29 29.95 -16.08
N PHE A 3 25.46 29.42 -15.67
CA PHE A 3 25.62 28.05 -15.17
C PHE A 3 25.03 27.78 -13.77
N ARG A 4 24.80 28.84 -12.98
CA ARG A 4 24.17 28.69 -11.65
C ARG A 4 22.66 28.45 -11.74
N ARG A 5 22.02 28.92 -12.81
CA ARG A 5 20.57 28.79 -13.03
C ARG A 5 20.17 27.39 -13.52
N THR A 6 21.03 26.75 -14.31
CA THR A 6 20.78 25.40 -14.84
C THR A 6 20.92 24.33 -13.76
N ALA A 7 21.87 24.49 -12.83
CA ALA A 7 22.07 23.54 -11.73
C ALA A 7 20.86 23.48 -10.77
N THR A 8 20.22 24.62 -10.49
CA THR A 8 19.04 24.68 -9.62
C THR A 8 17.81 23.99 -10.22
N ALA A 9 17.65 24.02 -11.54
CA ALA A 9 16.52 23.38 -12.21
C ALA A 9 16.62 21.83 -12.17
N ALA A 10 17.84 21.28 -12.25
CA ALA A 10 18.06 19.84 -12.22
C ALA A 10 17.74 19.21 -10.85
N VAL A 11 17.99 19.93 -9.75
CA VAL A 11 17.73 19.42 -8.40
C VAL A 11 16.23 19.33 -8.10
N LEU A 12 15.43 20.30 -8.57
CA LEU A 12 13.97 20.31 -8.39
C LEU A 12 13.26 19.16 -9.12
N ALA A 13 13.77 18.76 -10.30
CA ALA A 13 13.22 17.63 -11.04
C ALA A 13 13.46 16.28 -10.35
N ALA A 14 14.59 16.13 -9.65
CA ALA A 14 14.92 14.88 -8.95
C ALA A 14 14.05 14.64 -7.70
N THR A 15 13.60 15.69 -7.02
CA THR A 15 12.78 15.55 -5.80
C THR A 15 11.33 15.13 -6.06
N ALA A 16 10.80 15.36 -7.27
CA ALA A 16 9.41 15.04 -7.58
C ALA A 16 9.10 13.54 -7.61
N PHE A 17 10.11 12.68 -7.84
CA PHE A 17 9.93 11.22 -7.87
C PHE A 17 9.89 10.57 -6.49
N LEU A 18 10.31 11.26 -5.44
CA LEU A 18 10.34 10.70 -4.08
C LEU A 18 9.00 10.85 -3.35
N ALA A 19 8.10 11.70 -3.85
CA ALA A 19 6.76 11.88 -3.33
C ALA A 19 5.76 11.17 -4.24
N VAL A 20 5.80 9.84 -4.29
CA VAL A 20 4.62 9.08 -4.72
C VAL A 20 3.75 8.91 -3.49
N PRO A 21 2.72 9.76 -3.27
CA PRO A 21 1.72 9.45 -2.27
C PRO A 21 1.11 8.11 -2.65
N GLY A 22 1.20 7.12 -1.76
CA GLY A 22 0.52 5.85 -1.93
C GLY A 22 -0.97 6.15 -2.18
N THR A 23 -1.45 5.81 -3.37
CA THR A 23 -2.87 5.97 -3.70
C THR A 23 -3.69 5.21 -2.66
N PRO A 24 -4.88 5.71 -2.27
CA PRO A 24 -5.72 4.98 -1.33
C PRO A 24 -6.04 3.62 -1.95
N ALA A 25 -5.44 2.59 -1.37
CA ALA A 25 -5.68 1.19 -1.66
C ALA A 25 -7.19 0.93 -1.67
N GLN A 26 -7.78 0.77 -2.85
CA GLN A 26 -9.20 0.46 -2.96
C GLN A 26 -9.39 -0.99 -2.49
N ALA A 27 -9.69 -1.14 -1.21
CA ALA A 27 -9.93 -2.43 -0.59
C ALA A 27 -11.18 -3.04 -1.22
N ARG A 28 -10.98 -4.03 -2.09
CA ARG A 28 -12.05 -4.83 -2.72
C ARG A 28 -12.79 -5.64 -1.65
N ALA A 29 -14.09 -5.86 -1.84
CA ALA A 29 -14.88 -6.74 -0.98
C ALA A 29 -14.48 -8.22 -1.20
N CYS A 30 -14.44 -9.01 -0.12
CA CYS A 30 -14.26 -10.45 -0.19
C CYS A 30 -15.49 -11.11 -0.84
N LYS A 31 -15.28 -12.14 -1.67
CA LYS A 31 -16.40 -12.92 -2.23
C LYS A 31 -17.09 -13.75 -1.14
N ILE A 32 -18.35 -14.10 -1.40
CA ILE A 32 -19.08 -15.10 -0.61
C ILE A 32 -18.34 -16.45 -0.73
N ASP A 33 -18.33 -17.23 0.35
CA ASP A 33 -17.65 -18.53 0.46
C ASP A 33 -16.15 -18.46 0.12
N HIS A 34 -15.48 -17.35 0.45
CA HIS A 34 -14.04 -17.21 0.32
C HIS A 34 -13.43 -16.71 1.63
N THR A 35 -12.20 -17.15 1.88
CA THR A 35 -11.34 -16.51 2.86
C THR A 35 -10.45 -15.48 2.16
N CYS A 36 -10.37 -14.28 2.71
CA CYS A 36 -9.59 -13.19 2.14
C CYS A 36 -8.63 -12.59 3.17
N TYR A 37 -7.38 -12.38 2.75
CA TYR A 37 -6.35 -11.73 3.57
C TYR A 37 -5.89 -10.45 2.90
N TRP A 38 -5.75 -9.41 3.72
CA TRP A 38 -5.13 -8.15 3.38
C TRP A 38 -3.98 -7.93 4.35
N ASP A 39 -2.77 -7.82 3.83
CA ASP A 39 -1.57 -7.54 4.61
C ASP A 39 -1.06 -6.15 4.22
N TYR A 40 -0.93 -5.25 5.20
CA TYR A 40 -0.50 -3.87 5.00
C TYR A 40 0.93 -3.68 5.49
N TYR A 41 1.75 -3.05 4.66
CA TYR A 41 3.18 -2.84 4.88
C TYR A 41 3.50 -1.34 4.99
N ALA A 42 4.48 -1.01 5.83
CA ALA A 42 4.98 0.36 5.99
C ALA A 42 5.69 0.85 4.72
N ASP A 43 6.36 -0.08 4.04
CA ASP A 43 7.27 0.17 2.93
C ASP A 43 6.77 -0.50 1.63
N SER A 44 7.21 0.05 0.50
CA SER A 44 6.86 -0.47 -0.82
C SER A 44 7.56 -1.78 -1.19
N THR A 45 8.62 -2.16 -0.45
CA THR A 45 9.35 -3.42 -0.62
C THR A 45 8.72 -4.57 0.18
N ARG A 46 7.62 -4.34 0.90
CA ARG A 46 6.85 -5.31 1.68
C ARG A 46 7.67 -6.02 2.77
N THR A 47 8.56 -5.30 3.43
CA THR A 47 9.43 -5.87 4.46
C THR A 47 8.90 -5.71 5.88
N GLU A 48 8.16 -4.63 6.15
CA GLU A 48 7.63 -4.30 7.46
C GLU A 48 6.10 -4.38 7.47
N LEU A 49 5.55 -5.47 8.02
CA LEU A 49 4.11 -5.67 8.16
C LEU A 49 3.56 -4.86 9.34
N VAL A 50 2.61 -3.95 9.06
CA VAL A 50 2.06 -3.00 10.04
C VAL A 50 0.59 -3.20 10.37
N GLY A 51 -0.11 -4.03 9.60
CA GLY A 51 -1.52 -4.34 9.85
C GLY A 51 -2.05 -5.40 8.93
N GLY A 52 -3.26 -5.86 9.24
CA GLY A 52 -3.91 -6.85 8.42
C GLY A 52 -5.41 -6.90 8.61
N VAL A 53 -6.09 -7.49 7.62
CA VAL A 53 -7.51 -7.81 7.66
C VAL A 53 -7.71 -9.18 7.08
N ASN A 54 -8.28 -10.07 7.88
CA ASN A 54 -8.77 -11.36 7.44
C ASN A 54 -10.30 -11.33 7.38
N THR A 55 -10.88 -11.88 6.32
CA THR A 55 -12.31 -12.22 6.23
C THR A 55 -12.39 -13.72 6.07
N LEU A 56 -12.99 -14.39 7.05
CA LEU A 56 -13.15 -15.84 7.06
C LEU A 56 -14.38 -16.27 6.24
N CYS A 57 -14.50 -17.58 5.99
CA CYS A 57 -15.59 -18.18 5.20
C CYS A 57 -17.00 -17.82 5.70
N ASP A 58 -17.17 -17.69 7.01
CA ASP A 58 -18.43 -17.32 7.67
C ASP A 58 -18.71 -15.81 7.60
N GLY A 59 -17.87 -15.05 6.90
CA GLY A 59 -17.92 -13.59 6.82
C GLY A 59 -17.30 -12.90 8.04
N THR A 60 -16.78 -13.65 9.02
CA THR A 60 -16.13 -13.06 10.20
C THR A 60 -14.91 -12.26 9.76
N ARG A 61 -14.90 -10.98 10.11
CA ARG A 61 -13.81 -10.06 9.77
C ARG A 61 -12.93 -9.78 10.99
N ILE A 62 -11.66 -10.13 10.89
CA ILE A 62 -10.65 -9.89 11.91
C ILE A 62 -9.67 -8.85 11.37
N SER A 63 -9.42 -7.77 12.12
CA SER A 63 -8.49 -6.73 11.69
C SER A 63 -7.56 -6.32 12.82
N TRP A 64 -6.33 -5.95 12.46
CA TRP A 64 -5.31 -5.53 13.41
C TRP A 64 -4.37 -4.50 12.78
N GLY A 65 -3.68 -3.72 13.62
CA GLY A 65 -2.68 -2.75 13.19
C GLY A 65 -3.21 -1.61 12.30
N ARG A 66 -2.33 -1.09 11.44
CA ARG A 66 -2.61 0.02 10.53
C ARG A 66 -2.97 -0.49 9.14
N ARG A 67 -4.05 0.06 8.57
CA ARG A 67 -4.59 -0.31 7.25
C ARG A 67 -4.28 0.74 6.19
N THR A 68 -3.01 1.13 6.12
CA THR A 68 -2.53 2.23 5.29
C THR A 68 -1.21 1.81 4.64
N GLY A 69 -0.91 2.35 3.46
CA GLY A 69 0.34 2.06 2.76
C GLY A 69 0.20 0.97 1.70
N THR A 70 1.33 0.35 1.35
CA THR A 70 1.39 -0.77 0.41
C THR A 70 0.71 -1.98 1.01
N PHE A 71 0.00 -2.76 0.20
CA PHE A 71 -0.69 -3.95 0.70
C PHE A 71 -0.59 -5.10 -0.29
N ASP A 72 -0.74 -6.31 0.23
CA ASP A 72 -1.02 -7.50 -0.54
C ASP A 72 -2.42 -8.03 -0.23
N PHE A 73 -3.03 -8.61 -1.24
CA PHE A 73 -4.35 -9.22 -1.15
C PHE A 73 -4.27 -10.66 -1.63
N SER A 74 -4.80 -11.59 -0.84
CA SER A 74 -5.02 -12.96 -1.26
C SER A 74 -6.47 -13.38 -0.98
N GLU A 75 -7.00 -14.19 -1.88
CA GLU A 75 -8.37 -14.72 -1.82
C GLU A 75 -8.32 -16.20 -2.18
N SER A 76 -8.88 -17.03 -1.32
CA SER A 76 -8.99 -18.48 -1.52
C SER A 76 -10.42 -18.94 -1.29
N PRO A 77 -10.95 -19.84 -2.12
CA PRO A 77 -12.27 -20.43 -1.88
C PRO A 77 -12.29 -21.21 -0.57
N CYS A 78 -13.45 -21.16 0.06
CA CYS A 78 -13.94 -22.17 0.99
C CYS A 78 -14.73 -23.20 0.16
#